data_AF-A0A3P7ILH7-F1
#
_entry.id   AF-A0A3P7ILH7-F1
#
_cell.length_a   1.000
_cell.length_b   1.000
_cell.length_c   1.000
_cell.angle_alpha   90.00
_cell.angle_beta   90.00
_cell.angle_gamma   90.00
#
_symmetry.space_group_name_H-M   'P 1'
#
loop_
_entity.id
_entity.type
_entity.pdbx_description
1 polymer ?
#
loop_
_entity_poly.entity_id
_entity_poly.type
_entity_poly.pdbx_seq_one_letter_code
_entity_poly.pdbx_strand_id
1 'polypeptide(L)'
;MSLAWDRAIAKPGIPFRRAVVGFNCNVDVIVSGIQIIENLNTTCEKGTDHESLETLSDLHETFIHFFQRGAPAERYMASEATFETVVRQAEAAIPRAQYHIGGNAALMAERIASGFPSTE
;
A
#
# COMPACT_ATOMS: atom_id res chain seq x y z
N MET A 1 -10.63 19.08 -24.67
CA MET A 1 -9.23 19.42 -24.32
C MET A 1 -8.20 18.35 -24.74
N SER A 2 -8.60 17.16 -25.26
CA SER A 2 -7.63 16.12 -25.67
C SER A 2 -7.02 16.32 -27.06
N LEU A 3 -7.77 16.87 -28.04
CA LEU A 3 -7.31 16.95 -29.45
C LEU A 3 -5.96 17.64 -29.68
N ALA A 4 -5.60 18.61 -28.83
CA ALA A 4 -4.30 19.28 -28.92
C ALA A 4 -3.17 18.36 -28.43
N TRP A 5 -3.38 17.65 -27.32
CA TRP A 5 -2.43 16.68 -26.77
C TRP A 5 -2.28 15.45 -27.66
N ASP A 6 -3.38 14.96 -28.23
CA ASP A 6 -3.38 13.82 -29.15
C ASP A 6 -2.53 14.09 -30.41
N ARG A 7 -2.43 15.37 -30.83
CA ARG A 7 -1.56 15.80 -31.94
C ARG A 7 -0.12 16.05 -31.52
N ALA A 8 0.12 16.45 -30.29
CA ALA A 8 1.43 16.87 -29.81
C ALA A 8 2.28 15.72 -29.24
N ILE A 9 1.64 14.71 -28.64
CA ILE A 9 2.35 13.57 -28.02
C ILE A 9 2.73 12.56 -29.11
N ALA A 10 4.00 12.51 -29.46
CA ALA A 10 4.56 11.55 -30.40
C ALA A 10 5.74 10.78 -29.77
N LYS A 11 5.98 9.55 -30.24
CA LYS A 11 7.14 8.75 -29.82
C LYS A 11 8.44 9.40 -30.34
N PRO A 12 9.55 9.32 -29.59
CA PRO A 12 10.85 9.77 -30.08
C PRO A 12 11.31 8.91 -31.26
N GLY A 13 12.12 9.49 -32.17
CA GLY A 13 12.63 8.76 -33.35
C GLY A 13 13.55 7.59 -33.00
N ILE A 14 14.19 7.61 -31.83
CA ILE A 14 15.01 6.51 -31.31
C ILE A 14 14.46 6.10 -29.94
N PRO A 15 13.82 4.92 -29.83
CA PRO A 15 13.28 4.45 -28.56
C PRO A 15 14.36 3.81 -27.67
N PHE A 16 14.14 3.83 -26.35
CA PHE A 16 14.89 3.00 -25.41
C PHE A 16 14.56 1.52 -25.64
N ARG A 17 15.55 0.64 -25.51
CA ARG A 17 15.38 -0.83 -25.67
C ARG A 17 15.31 -1.59 -24.36
N ARG A 18 15.96 -1.06 -23.32
CA ARG A 18 16.08 -1.68 -22.00
C ARG A 18 16.03 -0.58 -20.95
N ALA A 19 15.38 -0.87 -19.84
CA ALA A 19 15.32 0.00 -18.67
C ALA A 19 15.64 -0.81 -17.42
N VAL A 20 16.39 -0.22 -16.49
CA VAL A 20 16.62 -0.78 -15.16
C VAL A 20 15.89 0.11 -14.17
N VAL A 21 15.06 -0.49 -13.32
CA VAL A 21 14.21 0.20 -12.37
C VAL A 21 14.33 -0.48 -11.01
N GLY A 22 14.55 0.30 -9.95
CA GLY A 22 14.75 -0.21 -8.60
C GLY A 22 14.83 0.95 -7.58
N PHE A 23 14.82 0.68 -6.28
CA PHE A 23 14.76 -0.64 -5.65
C PHE A 23 13.43 -0.92 -4.92
N ASN A 24 12.61 0.09 -4.63
CA ASN A 24 11.46 -0.10 -3.76
C ASN A 24 10.27 -0.79 -4.45
N CYS A 25 9.85 -1.91 -3.90
CA CYS A 25 8.64 -2.63 -4.28
C CYS A 25 7.96 -3.19 -3.02
N ASN A 26 6.63 -3.17 -3.02
CA ASN A 26 5.81 -3.78 -1.98
C ASN A 26 4.42 -4.11 -2.57
N VAL A 27 3.56 -4.71 -1.74
CA VAL A 27 2.16 -4.94 -2.08
C VAL A 27 1.33 -4.10 -1.13
N ASP A 28 0.50 -3.22 -1.69
CA ASP A 28 -0.43 -2.41 -0.91
C ASP A 28 -1.73 -3.18 -0.76
N VAL A 29 -2.13 -3.41 0.50
CA VAL A 29 -3.37 -4.12 0.85
C VAL A 29 -4.35 -3.14 1.45
N ILE A 30 -5.46 -2.89 0.77
CA ILE A 30 -6.52 -1.99 1.22
C ILE A 30 -7.67 -2.84 1.78
N VAL A 31 -7.96 -2.65 3.07
CA VAL A 31 -8.97 -3.39 3.82
C VAL A 31 -9.74 -2.46 4.76
N SER A 32 -10.91 -2.92 5.22
CA SER A 32 -11.65 -2.21 6.28
C SER A 32 -10.90 -2.31 7.60
N GLY A 33 -10.41 -1.18 8.12
CA GLY A 33 -9.69 -1.14 9.39
C GLY A 33 -10.51 -1.70 10.56
N ILE A 34 -11.82 -1.42 10.62
CA ILE A 34 -12.69 -1.96 11.67
C ILE A 34 -12.74 -3.50 11.62
N GLN A 35 -12.86 -4.08 10.43
CA GLN A 35 -12.89 -5.54 10.28
C GLN A 35 -11.58 -6.17 10.76
N ILE A 36 -10.44 -5.53 10.53
CA ILE A 36 -9.16 -6.00 11.04
C ILE A 36 -9.15 -5.94 12.56
N ILE A 37 -9.48 -4.79 13.16
CA ILE A 37 -9.46 -4.63 14.62
C ILE A 37 -10.40 -5.61 15.33
N GLU A 38 -11.61 -5.81 14.82
CA GLU A 38 -12.58 -6.78 15.37
C GLU A 38 -12.03 -8.22 15.38
N ASN A 39 -11.19 -8.57 14.40
CA ASN A 39 -10.58 -9.90 14.30
C ASN A 39 -9.33 -10.08 15.17
N LEU A 40 -8.71 -9.00 15.67
CA LEU A 40 -7.48 -9.08 16.46
C LEU A 40 -7.70 -9.56 17.90
N ASN A 41 -8.96 -9.69 18.35
CA ASN A 41 -9.31 -10.09 19.73
C ASN A 41 -8.63 -9.23 20.81
N THR A 42 -8.37 -7.95 20.52
CA THR A 42 -7.80 -6.99 21.48
C THR A 42 -8.89 -6.07 22.04
N THR A 43 -8.68 -5.56 23.25
CA THR A 43 -9.56 -4.56 23.86
C THR A 43 -8.83 -3.23 24.01
N CYS A 44 -9.55 -2.13 23.83
CA CYS A 44 -9.03 -0.77 23.96
C CYS A 44 -9.99 0.04 24.83
N GLU A 45 -9.51 0.56 25.97
CA GLU A 45 -10.29 1.47 26.81
C GLU A 45 -10.28 2.90 26.24
N LYS A 46 -9.16 3.32 25.66
CA LYS A 46 -8.96 4.66 25.10
C LYS A 46 -7.95 4.63 23.95
N GLY A 47 -8.25 5.34 22.87
CA GLY A 47 -7.32 5.53 21.77
C GLY A 47 -6.13 6.42 22.15
N THR A 48 -4.93 5.84 22.09
CA THR A 48 -3.65 6.49 22.36
C THR A 48 -2.80 6.43 21.10
N ASP A 49 -2.11 7.53 20.76
CA ASP A 49 -1.16 7.53 19.66
C ASP A 49 0.17 6.93 20.12
N HIS A 50 0.66 5.94 19.37
CA HIS A 50 1.98 5.33 19.57
C HIS A 50 2.85 5.64 18.34
N GLU A 51 4.10 6.05 18.57
CA GLU A 51 5.03 6.39 17.47
C GLU A 51 5.45 5.15 16.64
N SER A 52 5.64 4.02 17.32
CA SER A 52 5.90 2.70 16.72
C SER A 52 5.00 1.65 17.35
N LEU A 53 4.60 0.65 16.57
CA LEU A 53 3.69 -0.41 17.01
C LEU A 53 4.48 -1.70 17.28
N GLU A 54 4.52 -2.14 18.53
CA GLU A 54 5.18 -3.40 18.93
C GLU A 54 4.14 -4.52 19.10
N THR A 55 2.96 -4.17 19.59
CA THR A 55 1.88 -5.11 19.93
C THR A 55 0.60 -4.87 19.13
N LEU A 56 -0.31 -5.86 19.14
CA LEU A 56 -1.65 -5.70 18.57
C LEU A 56 -2.51 -4.69 19.33
N SER A 57 -2.22 -4.48 20.62
CA SER A 57 -2.89 -3.46 21.43
C SER A 57 -2.46 -2.06 20.99
N ASP A 58 -1.18 -1.85 20.70
CA ASP A 58 -0.68 -0.56 20.19
C ASP A 58 -1.36 -0.20 18.86
N LEU A 59 -1.53 -1.19 17.97
CA LEU A 59 -2.27 -1.03 16.72
C LEU A 59 -3.73 -0.64 16.97
N HIS A 60 -4.42 -1.33 17.88
CA HIS A 60 -5.82 -1.05 18.21
C HIS A 60 -5.96 0.37 18.80
N GLU A 61 -5.16 0.71 19.81
CA GLU A 61 -5.18 2.03 20.44
C GLU A 61 -4.89 3.16 19.44
N THR A 62 -3.86 2.99 18.61
CA THR A 62 -3.47 3.98 17.59
C THR A 62 -4.54 4.12 16.52
N PHE A 63 -5.12 2.99 16.07
CA PHE A 63 -6.22 3.01 15.12
C PHE A 63 -7.40 3.82 15.67
N ILE A 64 -7.85 3.54 16.91
CA ILE A 64 -8.97 4.26 17.53
C ILE A 64 -8.65 5.75 17.70
N HIS A 65 -7.41 6.09 18.07
CA HIS A 65 -6.98 7.48 18.21
C HIS A 65 -7.21 8.28 16.92
N PHE A 66 -6.77 7.76 15.77
CA PHE A 66 -6.90 8.45 14.49
C PHE A 66 -8.29 8.32 13.87
N PHE A 67 -8.93 7.15 14.03
CA PHE A 67 -10.25 6.87 13.50
C PHE A 67 -11.32 7.81 14.07
N GLN A 68 -11.31 8.05 15.38
CA GLN A 68 -12.24 8.98 16.03
C GLN A 68 -12.11 10.44 15.54
N ARG A 69 -10.94 10.80 15.02
CA ARG A 69 -10.65 12.15 14.50
C ARG A 69 -10.87 12.27 12.99
N GLY A 70 -11.08 11.14 12.30
CA GLY A 70 -11.07 11.09 10.83
C GLY A 70 -9.75 11.57 10.23
N ALA A 71 -8.64 11.40 10.96
CA ALA A 71 -7.33 11.90 10.58
C ALA A 71 -6.47 10.75 10.00
N PRO A 72 -5.71 10.99 8.91
CA PRO A 72 -4.80 10.00 8.37
C PRO A 72 -3.55 9.86 9.27
N ALA A 73 -3.02 8.64 9.34
CA ALA A 73 -1.75 8.36 10.02
C ALA A 73 -1.04 7.17 9.37
N GLU A 74 0.27 7.14 9.53
CA GLU A 74 1.15 6.05 9.12
C GLU A 74 2.07 5.71 10.30
N ARG A 75 2.26 4.43 10.57
CA ARG A 75 3.08 3.94 11.69
C ARG A 75 3.90 2.74 11.26
N TYR A 76 5.12 2.68 11.79
CA TYR A 76 5.98 1.53 11.66
C TYR A 76 5.58 0.46 12.67
N MET A 77 5.42 -0.78 12.21
CA MET A 77 5.23 -1.94 13.09
C MET A 77 6.56 -2.66 13.25
N ALA A 78 7.13 -2.61 14.45
CA ALA A 78 8.50 -3.02 14.73
C ALA A 78 8.67 -4.52 14.98
N SER A 79 7.63 -5.18 15.49
CA SER A 79 7.61 -6.63 15.69
C SER A 79 7.17 -7.36 14.42
N GLU A 80 8.08 -8.12 13.82
CA GLU A 80 7.82 -8.97 12.63
C GLU A 80 6.67 -9.95 12.86
N ALA A 81 6.65 -10.64 14.01
CA ALA A 81 5.60 -11.61 14.34
C ALA A 81 4.22 -10.94 14.51
N THR A 82 4.19 -9.74 15.10
CA THR A 82 2.96 -8.94 15.20
C THR A 82 2.49 -8.52 13.81
N PHE A 83 3.41 -8.06 12.96
CA PHE A 83 3.12 -7.65 11.59
C PHE A 83 2.58 -8.80 10.74
N GLU A 84 3.21 -9.99 10.80
CA GLU A 84 2.69 -11.19 10.11
C GLU A 84 1.26 -11.53 10.53
N THR A 85 0.94 -11.38 11.81
CA THR A 85 -0.42 -11.64 12.31
C THR A 85 -1.42 -10.69 11.68
N VAL A 86 -1.09 -9.40 11.57
CA VAL A 86 -1.93 -8.39 10.92
C VAL A 86 -2.09 -8.68 9.42
N VAL A 87 -1.00 -9.05 8.73
CA VAL A 87 -1.04 -9.43 7.31
C VAL A 87 -1.99 -10.62 7.09
N ARG A 88 -1.91 -11.66 7.93
CA ARG A 88 -2.83 -12.82 7.83
C ARG A 88 -4.30 -12.41 8.03
N GLN A 89 -4.58 -11.47 8.93
CA GLN A 89 -5.95 -10.95 9.09
C GLN A 89 -6.41 -10.15 7.86
N ALA A 90 -5.51 -9.37 7.25
CA ALA A 90 -5.81 -8.64 6.02
C ALA A 90 -6.09 -9.59 4.85
N GLU A 91 -5.31 -10.67 4.72
CA GLU A 91 -5.53 -11.71 3.72
C GLU A 91 -6.82 -12.51 3.96
N ALA A 92 -7.18 -12.76 5.21
CA ALA A 92 -8.44 -13.41 5.56
C ALA A 92 -9.68 -12.54 5.27
N ALA A 93 -9.52 -11.24 5.01
CA ALA A 93 -10.64 -10.32 4.71
C ALA A 93 -11.18 -10.45 3.27
N ILE A 94 -10.71 -11.41 2.48
CA ILE A 94 -11.23 -11.73 1.14
C ILE A 94 -12.73 -12.07 1.20
N PRO A 95 -13.56 -11.56 0.25
CA PRO A 95 -13.19 -10.89 -1.00
C PRO A 95 -13.08 -9.35 -0.92
N ARG A 96 -13.10 -8.75 0.28
CA ARG A 96 -13.12 -7.28 0.43
C ARG A 96 -11.73 -6.64 0.36
N ALA A 97 -10.67 -7.42 0.54
CA ALA A 97 -9.29 -6.94 0.40
C ALA A 97 -8.98 -6.59 -1.06
N GLN A 98 -8.42 -5.41 -1.28
CA GLN A 98 -7.91 -4.97 -2.59
C GLN A 98 -6.39 -4.99 -2.56
N TYR A 99 -5.79 -5.57 -3.59
CA TYR A 99 -4.34 -5.72 -3.72
C TYR A 99 -3.85 -4.85 -4.87
N HIS A 100 -2.83 -4.04 -4.60
CA HIS A 100 -2.20 -3.17 -5.58
C HIS A 100 -0.68 -3.33 -5.55
N ILE A 101 -0.05 -3.08 -6.70
CA ILE A 101 1.41 -2.94 -6.76
C ILE A 101 1.76 -1.65 -6.04
N GLY A 102 2.57 -1.77 -4.98
CA GLY A 102 3.10 -0.65 -4.24
C GLY A 102 4.56 -0.36 -4.63
N GLY A 103 4.99 0.85 -4.28
CA GLY A 103 6.39 1.24 -4.41
C GLY A 103 6.69 1.89 -5.76
N ASN A 104 7.40 3.02 -5.69
CA ASN A 104 7.70 3.85 -6.85
C ASN A 104 8.40 3.07 -7.97
N ALA A 105 9.40 2.25 -7.63
CA ALA A 105 10.12 1.49 -8.63
C ALA A 105 9.23 0.44 -9.32
N ALA A 106 8.41 -0.28 -8.56
CA ALA A 106 7.49 -1.27 -9.13
C ALA A 106 6.42 -0.62 -10.03
N LEU A 107 5.84 0.50 -9.61
CA LEU A 107 4.86 1.26 -10.40
C LEU A 107 5.47 1.83 -11.70
N MET A 108 6.69 2.38 -11.62
CA MET A 108 7.43 2.81 -12.81
C MET A 108 7.68 1.62 -13.74
N ALA A 109 8.10 0.48 -13.20
CA ALA A 109 8.36 -0.72 -13.98
C ALA A 109 7.09 -1.25 -14.66
N GLU A 110 5.95 -1.29 -13.98
CA GLU A 110 4.66 -1.66 -14.55
C GLU A 110 4.29 -0.74 -15.72
N ARG A 111 4.42 0.58 -15.53
CA ARG A 111 4.11 1.54 -16.59
C ARG A 111 5.04 1.40 -17.79
N ILE A 112 6.33 1.22 -17.55
CA ILE A 112 7.36 0.98 -18.56
C ILE A 112 7.06 -0.31 -19.34
N ALA A 113 6.76 -1.40 -18.64
CA ALA A 113 6.43 -2.69 -19.23
C ALA A 113 5.20 -2.61 -20.16
N SER A 114 4.20 -1.80 -19.81
CA SER A 114 3.01 -1.58 -20.65
C SER A 114 3.29 -0.84 -21.97
N GLY A 115 4.41 -0.11 -22.07
CA GLY A 115 4.73 0.78 -23.19
C GLY A 115 5.98 0.42 -23.98
N PHE A 116 6.84 -0.46 -23.45
CA PHE A 116 8.07 -0.88 -24.13
C PHE A 116 7.76 -1.84 -25.29
N PRO A 117 8.45 -1.70 -26.44
CA PRO A 117 8.34 -2.66 -27.52
C PRO A 117 8.80 -4.04 -27.05
N SER A 118 8.10 -5.10 -27.48
CA SER A 118 8.48 -6.49 -27.19
C SER A 118 9.95 -6.70 -27.52
N THR A 119 10.73 -7.13 -26.53
CA THR A 119 12.13 -7.52 -26.73
C THR A 119 12.18 -9.01 -26.99
N GLU A 120 11.98 -9.43 -28.25
CA GLU A 120 12.45 -10.73 -28.72
C GLU A 120 13.99 -10.78 -28.75
#